data_AF-A0A1F3WWW7-F1
#
_entry.id   AF-A0A1F3WWW7-F1
#
_cell.length_a   1.000
_cell.length_b   1.000
_cell.length_c   1.000
_cell.angle_alpha   90.00
_cell.angle_beta   90.00
_cell.angle_gamma   90.00
#
_symmetry.space_group_name_H-M   'P 1'
#
loop_
_entity.id
_entity.type
_entity.pdbx_description
1 polymer ?
#
loop_
_entity_poly.entity_id
_entity_poly.type
_entity_poly.pdbx_seq_one_letter_code
_entity_poly.pdbx_strand_id
1 'polypeptide(L)'
;MNFNKTRIIHSALFLVSILLSACGGGATPATSTPTTSATAASDAPFTAAANPVNVTVTTDAARAASQVVTTAGATLNATSADGSQFTLVIPANAVLQDTTITMTPITGMTGLPFANGLVAAVQFAPDGLFLEKDATLTIVPASAVPVSNQTFIGYLGAGNDVHLVPPASPTAAIQMLVGHFSGMGLASGTSAERASMYLNIAADYEARLTQEMARILARERELAILGVGNGDEPSPFNLSDLFKSYYELVVRARMLAASSSCANATLALKSYLWLERQYQILGTTNPNDPNGTDWNAILKAKDATCTGGNVAGNLQFVQTDAADGSTVSGSAKVTWTLHTSGSDFTTYWPTGTFTADITRADCDTVHVTQPIGLVTPTTTDGGQLVLYNSTSTFSPNTHAFLLRSVLWNQTFQCGNPRQPVVWPNYHLWVDVGTCLTPDYPPYTDAANLTGAWACALSLGGNLFGSLNATWDFKDFK
;
A
#
# COMPACT_ATOMS: atom_id res chain seq x y z
N MET A 1 -22.99 10.19 28.65
CA MET A 1 -23.70 9.97 29.93
C MET A 1 -23.60 11.24 30.76
N ASN A 2 -24.73 11.83 31.15
CA ASN A 2 -24.80 13.05 31.96
C ASN A 2 -24.34 12.76 33.39
N PHE A 3 -23.32 13.47 33.88
CA PHE A 3 -23.00 13.52 35.31
C PHE A 3 -23.50 14.85 35.89
N ASN A 4 -24.39 14.73 36.86
CA ASN A 4 -24.83 15.86 37.68
C ASN A 4 -24.72 15.48 39.16
N LYS A 5 -24.35 16.50 39.94
CA LYS A 5 -24.45 16.69 41.40
C LYS A 5 -23.28 16.26 42.28
N THR A 6 -22.38 17.23 42.45
CA THR A 6 -22.14 17.97 43.71
C THR A 6 -22.35 17.21 45.02
N ARG A 7 -21.26 16.99 45.77
CA ARG A 7 -21.29 16.95 47.24
C ARG A 7 -20.15 17.75 47.84
N ILE A 8 -20.56 18.71 48.65
CA ILE A 8 -19.79 19.56 49.56
C ILE A 8 -19.49 18.74 50.82
N ILE A 9 -18.23 18.73 51.28
CA ILE A 9 -17.88 18.50 52.70
C ILE A 9 -16.76 19.49 53.08
N HIS A 10 -17.02 20.26 54.14
CA HIS A 10 -16.12 21.22 54.79
C HIS A 10 -15.23 20.55 55.86
N SER A 11 -14.17 21.26 56.24
CA SER A 11 -13.41 21.19 57.53
C SER A 11 -12.09 20.43 57.47
N ALA A 12 -10.97 20.87 58.07
CA ALA A 12 -10.62 22.10 58.77
C ALA A 12 -9.09 22.17 58.93
N LEU A 13 -8.58 23.40 58.79
CA LEU A 13 -7.47 24.05 59.48
C LEU A 13 -6.65 23.21 60.50
N PHE A 14 -5.35 23.07 60.27
CA PHE A 14 -4.35 23.08 61.35
C PHE A 14 -3.07 23.80 60.89
N LEU A 15 -2.85 24.96 61.49
CA LEU A 15 -1.66 25.81 61.41
C LEU A 15 -0.69 25.37 62.51
N VAL A 16 0.57 25.10 62.19
CA VAL A 16 1.69 25.29 63.13
C VAL A 16 2.89 25.85 62.37
N SER A 17 3.27 27.05 62.75
CA SER A 17 4.43 27.82 62.28
C SER A 17 5.70 27.41 63.03
N ILE A 18 6.83 27.27 62.34
CA ILE A 18 8.17 27.57 62.91
C ILE A 18 9.00 28.29 61.83
N LEU A 19 9.38 29.53 62.15
CA LEU A 19 10.38 30.35 61.47
C LEU A 19 11.78 30.02 62.04
N LEU A 20 12.83 29.97 61.21
CA LEU A 20 14.14 30.60 61.49
C LEU A 20 15.03 30.65 60.23
N SER A 21 15.21 31.87 59.71
CA SER A 21 16.42 32.49 59.11
C SER A 21 17.59 31.65 58.55
N ALA A 22 17.95 31.89 57.27
CA ALA A 22 19.26 32.46 56.88
C ALA A 22 19.35 32.72 55.36
N CYS A 23 19.72 33.94 54.98
CA CYS A 23 20.10 34.30 53.62
C CYS A 23 21.42 33.62 53.22
N GLY A 24 21.47 33.01 52.06
CA GLY A 24 22.69 32.56 51.40
C GLY A 24 22.36 32.19 49.96
N GLY A 25 22.92 32.94 49.00
CA GLY A 25 22.60 32.82 47.58
C GLY A 25 22.76 31.39 47.07
N GLY A 26 21.70 30.89 46.45
CA GLY A 26 21.70 29.64 45.71
C GLY A 26 20.69 29.81 44.60
N ALA A 27 21.15 29.70 43.36
CA ALA A 27 20.31 29.69 42.19
C ALA A 27 19.09 28.80 42.44
N THR A 28 17.89 29.36 42.27
CA THR A 28 16.68 28.58 42.05
C THR A 28 17.00 27.49 41.04
N PRO A 29 16.89 26.19 41.38
CA PRO A 29 16.82 25.18 40.35
C PRO A 29 15.57 25.53 39.57
N ALA A 30 15.76 25.94 38.31
CA ALA A 30 14.68 25.93 37.36
C ALA A 30 14.03 24.55 37.49
N THR A 31 12.76 24.54 37.84
CA THR A 31 11.92 23.35 37.78
C THR A 31 11.99 22.87 36.33
N SER A 32 12.87 21.91 36.05
CA SER A 32 12.98 21.32 34.73
C SER A 32 11.69 20.55 34.50
N THR A 33 10.80 21.15 33.73
CA THR A 33 9.58 20.53 33.23
C THR A 33 9.97 19.16 32.63
N PRO A 34 9.34 18.03 33.01
CA PRO A 34 9.72 16.69 32.56
C PRO A 34 9.36 16.38 31.09
N THR A 35 9.16 17.40 30.26
CA THR A 35 8.60 17.29 28.90
C THR A 35 9.53 16.54 27.93
N THR A 36 10.84 16.59 28.13
CA THR A 36 11.82 15.91 27.26
C THR A 36 11.87 14.40 27.45
N SER A 37 11.60 13.89 28.66
CA SER A 37 11.67 12.44 28.95
C SER A 37 10.43 11.67 28.47
N ALA A 38 9.24 12.26 28.55
CA ALA A 38 8.01 11.60 28.09
C ALA A 38 7.96 11.47 26.56
N THR A 39 8.37 12.51 25.83
CA THR A 39 8.43 12.51 24.37
C THR A 39 9.45 11.48 23.84
N ALA A 40 10.63 11.39 24.47
CA ALA A 40 11.63 10.39 24.08
C ALA A 40 11.14 8.95 24.29
N ALA A 41 10.30 8.72 25.30
CA ALA A 41 9.73 7.40 25.57
C ALA A 41 8.64 6.99 24.56
N SER A 42 7.81 7.93 24.09
CA SER A 42 6.79 7.68 23.06
C SER A 42 7.38 7.57 21.64
N ASP A 43 8.52 8.20 21.37
CA ASP A 43 9.25 8.12 20.10
C ASP A 43 10.07 6.83 19.93
N ALA A 44 10.52 6.24 21.06
CA ALA A 44 11.42 5.10 21.06
C ALA A 44 10.95 3.91 20.18
N PRO A 45 9.67 3.48 20.21
CA PRO A 45 9.21 2.38 19.36
C PRO A 45 9.39 2.67 17.86
N PHE A 46 9.27 3.91 17.43
CA PHE A 46 9.29 4.28 16.00
C PHE A 46 10.68 4.67 15.48
N THR A 47 11.66 4.82 16.37
CA THR A 47 13.05 5.17 16.02
C THR A 47 14.03 4.03 16.24
N ALA A 48 13.68 3.07 17.10
CA ALA A 48 14.51 1.89 17.36
C ALA A 48 14.64 0.98 16.13
N ALA A 49 15.79 0.31 16.02
CA ALA A 49 16.02 -0.73 15.03
C ALA A 49 15.07 -1.92 15.24
N ALA A 50 14.60 -2.50 14.14
CA ALA A 50 13.72 -3.67 14.21
C ALA A 50 14.48 -4.92 14.69
N ASN A 51 13.83 -5.71 15.54
CA ASN A 51 14.22 -7.05 15.96
C ASN A 51 12.95 -7.91 16.01
N PRO A 52 12.36 -8.24 14.85
CA PRO A 52 11.06 -8.88 14.78
C PRO A 52 11.12 -10.33 15.25
N VAL A 53 10.00 -10.80 15.82
CA VAL A 53 9.78 -12.21 16.13
C VAL A 53 9.04 -12.85 14.96
N ASN A 54 9.65 -13.85 14.32
CA ASN A 54 9.03 -14.60 13.23
C ASN A 54 8.77 -16.04 13.67
N VAL A 55 7.66 -16.60 13.22
CA VAL A 55 7.19 -17.94 13.55
C VAL A 55 6.82 -18.71 12.30
N THR A 56 6.81 -20.04 12.41
CA THR A 56 6.26 -20.92 11.37
C THR A 56 4.84 -21.33 11.75
N VAL A 57 3.86 -20.95 10.93
CA VAL A 57 2.44 -21.23 11.14
C VAL A 57 2.03 -22.51 10.41
N THR A 58 1.31 -23.39 11.10
CA THR A 58 0.66 -24.57 10.51
C THR A 58 -0.86 -24.40 10.59
N THR A 59 -1.53 -24.41 9.44
CA THR A 59 -2.98 -24.21 9.32
C THR A 59 -3.73 -25.53 9.14
N ASP A 60 -5.01 -25.53 9.52
CA ASP A 60 -5.95 -26.62 9.31
C ASP A 60 -6.94 -26.28 8.20
N ALA A 61 -6.47 -26.40 6.96
CA ALA A 61 -7.27 -26.04 5.78
C ALA A 61 -8.58 -26.85 5.66
N ALA A 62 -8.64 -28.06 6.22
CA ALA A 62 -9.85 -28.89 6.20
C ALA A 62 -10.98 -28.34 7.09
N ARG A 63 -10.65 -27.43 8.01
CA ARG A 63 -11.60 -26.77 8.93
C ARG A 63 -11.73 -25.27 8.66
N ALA A 64 -11.32 -24.83 7.47
CA ALA A 64 -11.49 -23.44 7.05
C ALA A 64 -12.99 -23.11 6.83
N ALA A 65 -13.39 -21.93 7.25
CA ALA A 65 -14.69 -21.35 6.92
C ALA A 65 -14.50 -20.27 5.85
N SER A 66 -15.25 -20.34 4.76
CA SER A 66 -15.16 -19.38 3.65
C SER A 66 -16.54 -18.86 3.25
N GLN A 67 -16.64 -17.56 3.04
CA GLN A 67 -17.90 -16.90 2.66
C GLN A 67 -17.61 -15.66 1.80
N VAL A 68 -18.46 -15.40 0.80
CA VAL A 68 -18.50 -14.11 0.11
C VAL A 68 -19.16 -13.09 1.04
N VAL A 69 -18.41 -12.06 1.39
CA VAL A 69 -18.85 -10.95 2.26
C VAL A 69 -19.10 -9.73 1.40
N THR A 70 -20.32 -9.20 1.47
CA THR A 70 -20.74 -7.99 0.76
C THR A 70 -20.70 -6.79 1.70
N THR A 71 -21.10 -5.61 1.21
CA THR A 71 -21.23 -4.39 2.04
C THR A 71 -22.21 -4.53 3.20
N ALA A 72 -23.09 -5.55 3.20
CA ALA A 72 -23.98 -5.85 4.31
C ALA A 72 -23.25 -6.37 5.57
N GLY A 73 -21.98 -6.78 5.44
CA GLY A 73 -21.25 -7.48 6.50
C GLY A 73 -21.56 -8.99 6.52
N ALA A 74 -20.94 -9.71 7.46
CA ALA A 74 -21.12 -11.16 7.59
C ALA A 74 -20.70 -11.66 8.98
N THR A 75 -21.01 -12.92 9.27
CA THR A 75 -20.45 -13.63 10.43
C THR A 75 -19.92 -14.98 9.95
N LEU A 76 -18.64 -15.24 10.20
CA LEU A 76 -18.00 -16.51 9.89
C LEU A 76 -17.75 -17.27 11.19
N ASN A 77 -17.96 -18.58 11.16
CA ASN A 77 -17.67 -19.48 12.28
C ASN A 77 -16.76 -20.61 11.84
N ALA A 78 -15.72 -20.90 12.61
CA ALA A 78 -14.85 -22.05 12.42
C ALA A 78 -14.62 -22.77 13.75
N THR A 79 -14.30 -24.06 13.68
CA THR A 79 -13.96 -24.87 14.87
C THR A 79 -12.71 -25.66 14.54
N SER A 80 -11.68 -25.58 15.37
CA SER A 80 -10.45 -26.34 15.21
C SER A 80 -10.61 -27.80 15.65
N ALA A 81 -9.61 -28.62 15.33
CA ALA A 81 -9.58 -30.04 15.68
C ALA A 81 -9.66 -30.32 17.19
N ASP A 82 -9.12 -29.41 18.01
CA ASP A 82 -9.13 -29.49 19.48
C ASP A 82 -10.46 -29.06 20.11
N GLY A 83 -11.40 -28.52 19.32
CA GLY A 83 -12.68 -28.01 19.77
C GLY A 83 -12.72 -26.50 20.07
N SER A 84 -11.62 -25.76 19.87
CA SER A 84 -11.64 -24.30 20.01
C SER A 84 -12.52 -23.68 18.92
N GLN A 85 -13.34 -22.69 19.30
CA GLN A 85 -14.31 -22.06 18.41
C GLN A 85 -13.93 -20.62 18.12
N PHE A 86 -14.14 -20.22 16.86
CA PHE A 86 -13.81 -18.90 16.35
C PHE A 86 -15.05 -18.30 15.69
N THR A 87 -15.39 -17.07 16.08
CA THR A 87 -16.45 -16.28 15.46
C THR A 87 -15.88 -14.94 15.01
N LEU A 88 -15.91 -14.68 13.71
CA LEU A 88 -15.54 -13.39 13.13
C LEU A 88 -16.81 -12.65 12.72
N VAL A 89 -17.11 -11.54 13.38
CA VAL A 89 -18.22 -10.65 13.03
C VAL A 89 -17.66 -9.48 12.22
N ILE A 90 -18.04 -9.40 10.95
CA ILE A 90 -17.65 -8.33 10.02
C ILE A 90 -18.84 -7.37 9.91
N PRO A 91 -18.73 -6.11 10.39
CA PRO A 91 -19.85 -5.19 10.38
C PRO A 91 -20.18 -4.70 8.96
N ALA A 92 -21.37 -4.12 8.79
CA ALA A 92 -21.77 -3.48 7.54
C ALA A 92 -20.81 -2.34 7.14
N ASN A 93 -20.51 -2.28 5.84
CA ASN A 93 -19.55 -1.37 5.21
C ASN A 93 -18.11 -1.55 5.70
N ALA A 94 -17.73 -2.73 6.22
CA ALA A 94 -16.32 -3.05 6.50
C ALA A 94 -15.55 -3.42 5.22
N VAL A 95 -16.24 -3.94 4.20
CA VAL A 95 -15.71 -4.20 2.86
C VAL A 95 -16.45 -3.32 1.85
N LEU A 96 -15.75 -2.83 0.83
CA LEU A 96 -16.31 -1.94 -0.19
C LEU A 96 -16.86 -2.68 -1.41
N GLN A 97 -16.44 -3.92 -1.59
CA GLN A 97 -16.85 -4.78 -2.70
C GLN A 97 -16.95 -6.23 -2.22
N ASP A 98 -17.74 -7.02 -2.94
CA ASP A 98 -17.92 -8.44 -2.64
C ASP A 98 -16.56 -9.15 -2.62
N THR A 99 -16.22 -9.69 -1.45
CA THR A 99 -14.91 -10.28 -1.20
C THR A 99 -15.08 -11.65 -0.57
N THR A 100 -14.45 -12.67 -1.16
CA THR A 100 -14.37 -13.99 -0.53
C THR A 100 -13.40 -13.94 0.63
N ILE A 101 -13.91 -14.11 1.84
CA ILE A 101 -13.15 -14.11 3.08
C ILE A 101 -13.07 -15.54 3.60
N THR A 102 -11.86 -15.95 3.98
CA THR A 102 -11.61 -17.27 4.57
C THR A 102 -10.95 -17.12 5.94
N MET A 103 -11.48 -17.85 6.93
CA MET A 103 -10.93 -17.97 8.27
C MET A 103 -10.51 -19.42 8.51
N THR A 104 -9.21 -19.65 8.63
CA THR A 104 -8.62 -20.98 8.76
C THR A 104 -8.01 -21.16 10.15
N PRO A 105 -8.46 -22.13 10.95
CA PRO A 105 -7.83 -22.41 12.25
C PRO A 105 -6.35 -22.78 12.11
N ILE A 106 -5.55 -22.43 13.12
CA ILE A 106 -4.12 -22.74 13.22
C ILE A 106 -3.93 -23.86 14.23
N THR A 107 -3.21 -24.91 13.82
CA THR A 107 -2.93 -26.09 14.65
C THR A 107 -1.56 -26.02 15.32
N GLY A 108 -0.67 -25.16 14.85
CA GLY A 108 0.65 -25.00 15.43
C GLY A 108 1.33 -23.69 15.04
N MET A 109 2.16 -23.18 15.94
CA MET A 109 2.99 -22.01 15.72
C MET A 109 4.36 -22.22 16.36
N THR A 110 5.34 -22.60 15.56
CA THR A 110 6.71 -22.89 16.01
C THR A 110 7.52 -21.60 16.08
N GLY A 111 8.28 -21.42 17.17
CA GLY A 111 9.08 -20.20 17.40
C GLY A 111 8.40 -19.16 18.30
N LEU A 112 7.19 -19.44 18.81
CA LEU A 112 6.54 -18.57 19.78
C LEU A 112 7.37 -18.47 21.07
N PRO A 113 7.66 -17.26 21.58
CA PRO A 113 8.43 -17.05 22.79
C PRO A 113 7.58 -17.16 24.07
N PHE A 114 6.69 -18.15 24.11
CA PHE A 114 5.83 -18.46 25.27
C PHE A 114 5.95 -19.95 25.59
N ALA A 115 6.33 -20.29 26.82
CA ALA A 115 6.62 -21.66 27.21
C ALA A 115 5.39 -22.59 27.09
N ASN A 116 4.19 -22.07 27.34
CA ASN A 116 2.93 -22.82 27.18
C ASN A 116 2.35 -22.72 25.75
N GLY A 117 3.05 -22.02 24.85
CA GLY A 117 2.76 -22.00 23.43
C GLY A 117 1.43 -21.38 23.00
N LEU A 118 1.01 -21.79 21.81
CA LEU A 118 -0.25 -21.39 21.19
C LEU A 118 -1.44 -22.03 21.92
N VAL A 119 -2.50 -21.25 22.16
CA VAL A 119 -3.78 -21.76 22.65
C VAL A 119 -4.74 -21.98 21.49
N ALA A 120 -5.02 -20.91 20.74
CA ALA A 120 -5.99 -20.93 19.64
C ALA A 120 -5.75 -19.72 18.73
N ALA A 121 -5.64 -19.91 17.43
CA ALA A 121 -5.46 -18.82 16.47
C ALA A 121 -6.09 -19.15 15.12
N VAL A 122 -6.25 -18.12 14.29
CA VAL A 122 -6.75 -18.22 12.92
C VAL A 122 -5.86 -17.43 11.96
N GLN A 123 -5.76 -17.95 10.74
CA GLN A 123 -5.24 -17.24 9.57
C GLN A 123 -6.43 -16.74 8.75
N PHE A 124 -6.41 -15.46 8.39
CA PHE A 124 -7.36 -14.85 7.48
C PHE A 124 -6.81 -14.81 6.06
N ALA A 125 -7.72 -14.90 5.08
CA ALA A 125 -7.45 -14.62 3.68
C ALA A 125 -8.59 -13.78 3.08
N PRO A 126 -8.31 -12.88 2.12
CA PRO A 126 -6.99 -12.60 1.53
C PRO A 126 -6.05 -11.91 2.53
N ASP A 127 -4.80 -12.35 2.59
CA ASP A 127 -3.77 -11.66 3.37
C ASP A 127 -3.56 -10.25 2.79
N GLY A 128 -3.31 -9.26 3.63
CA GLY A 128 -3.17 -7.88 3.15
C GLY A 128 -4.47 -7.07 3.11
N LEU A 129 -5.64 -7.70 3.29
CA LEU A 129 -6.93 -7.01 3.19
C LEU A 129 -7.13 -6.10 4.40
N PHE A 130 -7.26 -4.80 4.14
CA PHE A 130 -7.68 -3.81 5.13
C PHE A 130 -9.20 -3.68 5.15
N LEU A 131 -9.78 -3.56 6.35
CA LEU A 131 -11.20 -3.30 6.53
C LEU A 131 -11.46 -1.83 6.84
N GLU A 132 -12.53 -1.29 6.28
CA GLU A 132 -13.00 0.09 6.55
C GLU A 132 -13.54 0.25 7.98
N LYS A 133 -13.91 -0.87 8.59
CA LYS A 133 -14.32 -0.98 10.00
C LYS A 133 -13.80 -2.28 10.55
N ASP A 134 -13.29 -2.25 11.78
CA ASP A 134 -12.76 -3.45 12.40
C ASP A 134 -13.84 -4.53 12.53
N ALA A 135 -13.50 -5.73 12.10
CA ALA A 135 -14.23 -6.92 12.48
C ALA A 135 -13.90 -7.28 13.93
N THR A 136 -14.77 -8.06 14.57
CA THR A 136 -14.51 -8.59 15.92
C THR A 136 -14.30 -10.09 15.83
N LEU A 137 -13.11 -10.54 16.22
CA LEU A 137 -12.80 -11.95 16.43
C LEU A 137 -13.08 -12.32 17.88
N THR A 138 -13.96 -13.29 18.10
CA THR A 138 -14.18 -13.93 19.39
C THR A 138 -13.61 -15.34 19.36
N ILE A 139 -12.83 -15.70 20.39
CA ILE A 139 -12.25 -17.03 20.55
C ILE A 139 -12.80 -17.66 21.82
N VAL A 140 -13.30 -18.89 21.70
CA VAL A 140 -13.65 -19.74 22.84
C VAL A 140 -12.70 -20.95 22.80
N PRO A 141 -11.62 -20.93 23.58
CA PRO A 141 -10.67 -22.03 23.62
C PRO A 141 -11.31 -23.33 24.13
N ALA A 142 -10.85 -24.48 23.62
CA ALA A 142 -11.29 -25.79 24.09
C ALA A 142 -10.99 -26.03 25.59
N SER A 143 -9.92 -25.41 26.09
CA SER A 143 -9.51 -25.46 27.50
C SER A 143 -9.41 -24.05 28.08
N ALA A 144 -9.92 -23.87 29.29
CA ALA A 144 -9.88 -22.57 29.96
C ALA A 144 -8.42 -22.09 30.15
N VAL A 145 -8.15 -20.85 29.77
CA VAL A 145 -6.86 -20.19 29.98
C VAL A 145 -7.01 -19.19 31.12
N PRO A 146 -6.17 -19.27 32.19
CA PRO A 146 -6.17 -18.27 33.24
C PRO A 146 -6.03 -16.87 32.64
N VAL A 147 -6.85 -15.92 33.10
CA VAL A 147 -6.83 -14.54 32.60
C VAL A 147 -5.42 -13.95 32.64
N SER A 148 -4.68 -14.21 33.73
CA SER A 148 -3.29 -13.75 33.89
C SER A 148 -2.35 -14.26 32.80
N ASN A 149 -2.68 -15.38 32.14
CA ASN A 149 -1.87 -16.00 31.12
C ASN A 149 -2.37 -15.73 29.69
N GLN A 150 -3.56 -15.13 29.54
CA GLN A 150 -4.11 -14.78 28.23
C GLN A 150 -3.19 -13.76 27.54
N THR A 151 -2.58 -14.17 26.44
CA THR A 151 -1.67 -13.32 25.66
C THR A 151 -2.19 -13.24 24.23
N PHE A 152 -2.76 -12.09 23.89
CA PHE A 152 -3.32 -11.81 22.58
C PHE A 152 -2.20 -11.47 21.60
N ILE A 153 -2.16 -12.18 20.48
CA ILE A 153 -1.09 -12.08 19.50
C ILE A 153 -1.65 -11.82 18.10
N GLY A 154 -0.90 -11.05 17.32
CA GLY A 154 -1.10 -10.85 15.89
C GLY A 154 0.22 -11.07 15.15
N TYR A 155 0.13 -11.34 13.86
CA TYR A 155 1.28 -11.43 12.97
C TYR A 155 0.87 -11.08 11.53
N LEU A 156 1.85 -10.77 10.69
CA LEU A 156 1.68 -10.43 9.27
C LEU A 156 1.98 -11.64 8.37
N GLY A 157 1.29 -11.70 7.23
CA GLY A 157 1.51 -12.75 6.23
C GLY A 157 1.30 -14.15 6.79
N ALA A 158 2.36 -14.96 6.71
CA ALA A 158 2.37 -16.36 7.14
C ALA A 158 3.18 -16.61 8.43
N GLY A 159 3.28 -15.60 9.32
CA GLY A 159 3.97 -15.72 10.62
C GLY A 159 5.09 -14.70 10.84
N ASN A 160 5.11 -13.60 10.09
CA ASN A 160 6.12 -12.54 10.27
C ASN A 160 5.66 -11.53 11.31
N ASP A 161 6.59 -10.86 12.00
CA ASP A 161 6.28 -9.76 12.92
C ASP A 161 5.21 -10.13 13.97
N VAL A 162 5.42 -11.22 14.70
CA VAL A 162 4.58 -11.55 15.86
C VAL A 162 4.68 -10.43 16.89
N HIS A 163 3.53 -9.88 17.26
CA HIS A 163 3.42 -8.78 18.20
C HIS A 163 2.20 -8.97 19.10
N LEU A 164 2.19 -8.26 20.23
CA LEU A 164 1.05 -8.26 21.15
C LEU A 164 -0.06 -7.35 20.63
N VAL A 165 -1.31 -7.79 20.81
CA VAL A 165 -2.50 -7.05 20.36
C VAL A 165 -3.37 -6.72 21.57
N PRO A 166 -3.95 -5.52 21.68
CA PRO A 166 -4.85 -5.22 22.77
C PRO A 166 -6.16 -6.03 22.63
N PRO A 167 -6.74 -6.49 23.75
CA PRO A 167 -8.08 -7.07 23.71
C PRO A 167 -9.12 -6.00 23.36
N ALA A 168 -10.18 -6.40 22.66
CA ALA A 168 -11.26 -5.52 22.25
C ALA A 168 -12.08 -4.95 23.43
N SER A 169 -12.01 -5.60 24.61
CA SER A 169 -12.62 -5.11 25.83
C SER A 169 -11.80 -5.51 27.06
N PRO A 170 -11.92 -4.79 28.19
CA PRO A 170 -11.28 -5.16 29.45
C PRO A 170 -11.97 -6.35 30.15
N THR A 171 -13.02 -6.93 29.55
CA THR A 171 -13.77 -8.06 30.14
C THR A 171 -13.02 -9.38 29.99
N ALA A 172 -13.46 -10.43 30.70
CA ALA A 172 -12.87 -11.77 30.60
C ALA A 172 -13.03 -12.44 29.22
N ALA A 173 -13.87 -11.89 28.33
CA ALA A 173 -14.02 -12.40 26.97
C ALA A 173 -12.71 -12.28 26.19
N ILE A 174 -12.38 -13.31 25.40
CA ILE A 174 -11.22 -13.33 24.51
C ILE A 174 -11.70 -12.78 23.16
N GLN A 175 -11.61 -11.46 23.03
CA GLN A 175 -12.03 -10.73 21.84
C GLN A 175 -10.93 -9.80 21.36
N MET A 176 -10.78 -9.69 20.05
CA MET A 176 -9.81 -8.81 19.40
C MET A 176 -10.48 -8.09 18.22
N LEU A 177 -10.05 -6.85 18.00
CA LEU A 177 -10.42 -6.09 16.82
C LEU A 177 -9.49 -6.48 15.66
N VAL A 178 -10.08 -6.77 14.50
CA VAL A 178 -9.38 -7.15 13.27
C VAL A 178 -9.59 -6.04 12.26
N GLY A 179 -8.60 -5.15 12.12
CA GLY A 179 -8.61 -4.08 11.11
C GLY A 179 -7.91 -4.48 9.80
N HIS A 180 -7.13 -5.55 9.83
CA HIS A 180 -6.36 -6.07 8.70
C HIS A 180 -6.25 -7.59 8.76
N PHE A 181 -6.28 -8.24 7.59
CA PHE A 181 -6.22 -9.70 7.47
C PHE A 181 -4.79 -10.19 7.33
N SER A 182 -4.36 -10.87 8.39
CA SER A 182 -3.23 -11.80 8.40
C SER A 182 -3.56 -12.90 9.40
N GLY A 183 -2.81 -13.08 10.49
CA GLY A 183 -3.21 -14.00 11.54
C GLY A 183 -3.24 -13.39 12.93
N MET A 184 -4.11 -13.95 13.75
CA MET A 184 -4.40 -13.45 15.08
C MET A 184 -4.87 -14.58 15.99
N GLY A 185 -4.58 -14.48 17.28
CA GLY A 185 -5.00 -15.48 18.23
C GLY A 185 -4.59 -15.24 19.66
N LEU A 186 -4.66 -16.32 20.42
CA LEU A 186 -4.35 -16.39 21.83
C LEU A 186 -3.20 -17.38 22.04
N ALA A 187 -2.18 -16.92 22.77
CA ALA A 187 -1.13 -17.73 23.37
C ALA A 187 -1.29 -17.75 24.90
N SER A 188 -0.61 -18.70 25.55
CA SER A 188 -0.52 -18.77 27.01
C SER A 188 0.86 -18.31 27.44
N GLY A 189 0.93 -17.08 27.99
CA GLY A 189 2.18 -16.41 28.34
C GLY A 189 2.08 -15.73 29.70
N THR A 190 3.12 -15.89 30.51
CA THR A 190 3.27 -15.21 31.81
C THR A 190 3.51 -13.71 31.64
N SER A 191 3.33 -12.94 32.71
CA SER A 191 3.66 -11.50 32.70
C SER A 191 5.14 -11.23 32.37
N ALA A 192 6.05 -12.13 32.77
CA ALA A 192 7.47 -12.00 32.46
C ALA A 192 7.74 -12.23 30.96
N GLU A 193 7.13 -13.26 30.35
CA GLU A 193 7.29 -13.52 28.92
C GLU A 193 6.65 -12.42 28.06
N ARG A 194 5.48 -11.89 28.46
CA ARG A 194 4.90 -10.69 27.84
C ARG A 194 5.82 -9.48 27.98
N ALA A 195 6.45 -9.28 29.14
CA ALA A 195 7.42 -8.21 29.34
C ALA A 195 8.62 -8.34 28.40
N SER A 196 9.12 -9.56 28.16
CA SER A 196 10.15 -9.82 27.16
C SER A 196 9.67 -9.54 25.74
N MET A 197 8.41 -9.80 25.42
CA MET A 197 7.85 -9.48 24.10
C MET A 197 7.85 -7.97 23.80
N TYR A 198 7.62 -7.11 24.80
CA TYR A 198 7.71 -5.65 24.60
C TYR A 198 9.13 -5.16 24.25
N LEU A 199 10.17 -5.98 24.41
CA LEU A 199 11.53 -5.66 23.97
C LEU A 199 11.77 -5.98 22.49
N ASN A 200 10.84 -6.69 21.84
CA ASN A 200 10.92 -6.95 20.41
C ASN A 200 10.22 -5.83 19.65
N ILE A 201 10.91 -5.30 18.64
CA ILE A 201 10.45 -4.21 17.79
C ILE A 201 10.13 -4.82 16.42
N ALA A 202 8.83 -4.88 16.09
CA ALA A 202 8.36 -5.35 14.79
C ALA A 202 8.99 -4.56 13.62
N ALA A 203 9.12 -5.17 12.45
CA ALA A 203 9.58 -4.42 11.27
C ALA A 203 8.51 -3.42 10.81
N ASP A 204 7.25 -3.82 10.84
CA ASP A 204 6.10 -2.99 10.52
C ASP A 204 5.74 -2.00 11.64
N TYR A 205 5.51 -0.72 11.29
CA TYR A 205 5.28 0.33 12.26
C TYR A 205 3.88 0.27 12.92
N GLU A 206 2.86 -0.20 12.21
CA GLU A 206 1.52 -0.41 12.73
C GLU A 206 1.51 -1.52 13.78
N ALA A 207 2.29 -2.60 13.55
CA ALA A 207 2.53 -3.64 14.54
C ALA A 207 3.23 -3.11 15.81
N ARG A 208 4.22 -2.21 15.67
CA ARG A 208 4.87 -1.55 16.83
C ARG A 208 3.87 -0.74 17.65
N LEU A 209 3.04 0.07 16.97
CA LEU A 209 2.02 0.87 17.64
C LEU A 209 1.00 -0.03 18.36
N THR A 210 0.53 -1.09 17.69
CA THR A 210 -0.39 -2.08 18.27
C THR A 210 0.19 -2.74 19.52
N GLN A 211 1.47 -3.09 19.50
CA GLN A 211 2.15 -3.69 20.65
C GLN A 211 2.24 -2.74 21.85
N GLU A 212 2.54 -1.46 21.61
CA GLU A 212 2.58 -0.46 22.68
C GLU A 212 1.18 -0.17 23.23
N MET A 213 0.15 -0.15 22.38
CA MET A 213 -1.24 -0.11 22.83
C MET A 213 -1.58 -1.32 23.71
N ALA A 214 -1.14 -2.53 23.31
CA ALA A 214 -1.32 -3.73 24.13
C ALA A 214 -0.61 -3.59 25.48
N ARG A 215 0.59 -3.00 25.53
CA ARG A 215 1.32 -2.74 26.78
C ARG A 215 0.54 -1.85 27.73
N ILE A 216 0.00 -0.74 27.22
CA ILE A 216 -0.75 0.24 28.01
C ILE A 216 -2.07 -0.39 28.51
N LEU A 217 -2.84 -1.01 27.61
CA LEU A 217 -4.17 -1.54 27.90
C LEU A 217 -4.14 -2.85 28.71
N ALA A 218 -3.05 -3.63 28.65
CA ALA A 218 -2.91 -4.84 29.45
C ALA A 218 -2.97 -4.54 30.95
N ARG A 219 -2.41 -3.41 31.39
CA ARG A 219 -2.44 -2.98 32.79
C ARG A 219 -3.87 -2.64 33.23
N GLU A 220 -4.60 -1.90 32.42
CA GLU A 220 -5.99 -1.52 32.70
C GLU A 220 -6.89 -2.75 32.81
N ARG A 221 -6.72 -3.72 31.90
CA ARG A 221 -7.45 -4.99 31.95
C ARG A 221 -7.16 -5.76 33.24
N GLU A 222 -5.90 -5.86 33.65
CA GLU A 222 -5.52 -6.54 34.90
C GLU A 222 -6.21 -5.89 36.11
N LEU A 223 -6.20 -4.56 36.21
CA LEU A 223 -6.84 -3.81 37.29
C LEU A 223 -8.37 -3.98 37.28
N ALA A 224 -8.99 -3.86 36.10
CA ALA A 224 -10.43 -4.02 35.93
C ALA A 224 -10.91 -5.42 36.36
N ILE A 225 -10.14 -6.47 36.05
CA ILE A 225 -10.47 -7.84 36.42
C ILE A 225 -10.27 -8.08 37.92
N LEU A 226 -9.28 -7.44 38.54
CA LEU A 226 -9.07 -7.48 39.99
C LEU A 226 -10.10 -6.64 40.77
N GLY A 227 -10.98 -5.89 40.10
CA GLY A 227 -11.94 -4.99 40.73
C GLY A 227 -11.29 -3.80 41.44
N VAL A 228 -10.02 -3.53 41.15
CA VAL A 228 -9.30 -2.35 41.64
C VAL A 228 -9.56 -1.25 40.61
N GLY A 229 -10.29 -0.20 41.00
CA GLY A 229 -10.49 0.96 40.13
C GLY A 229 -9.14 1.51 39.66
N ASN A 230 -9.12 2.16 38.48
CA ASN A 230 -7.99 2.99 38.09
C ASN A 230 -7.77 4.00 39.22
N GLY A 231 -6.74 3.81 40.04
CA GLY A 231 -6.32 4.88 40.94
C GLY A 231 -6.04 6.12 40.10
N ASP A 232 -6.18 7.31 40.67
CA ASP A 232 -5.89 8.59 40.01
C ASP A 232 -4.41 8.76 39.58
N GLU A 233 -3.60 7.69 39.61
CA GLU A 233 -2.24 7.65 39.10
C GLU A 233 -2.26 7.65 37.56
N PRO A 234 -1.85 8.76 36.90
CA PRO A 234 -1.75 8.81 35.46
C PRO A 234 -0.74 7.75 35.02
N SER A 235 -1.11 6.90 34.06
CA SER A 235 -0.12 6.06 33.37
C SER A 235 0.99 6.98 32.84
N PRO A 236 2.29 6.70 33.11
CA PRO A 236 3.40 7.49 32.55
C PRO A 236 3.46 7.40 31.01
N PHE A 237 2.63 6.55 30.40
CA PHE A 237 2.43 6.43 28.97
C PHE A 237 0.97 6.77 28.62
N ASN A 238 0.77 7.91 27.96
CA ASN A 238 -0.53 8.31 27.43
C ASN A 238 -0.64 7.90 25.95
N LEU A 239 -1.74 7.21 25.59
CA LEU A 239 -2.04 6.84 24.20
C LEU A 239 -1.98 8.05 23.25
N SER A 240 -2.34 9.24 23.74
CA SER A 240 -2.26 10.48 22.96
C SER A 240 -0.84 10.81 22.51
N ASP A 241 0.16 10.66 23.40
CA ASP A 241 1.56 10.97 23.07
C ASP A 241 2.12 9.93 22.10
N LEU A 242 1.77 8.64 22.31
CA LEU A 242 2.14 7.56 21.41
C LEU A 242 1.58 7.75 19.99
N PHE A 243 0.30 8.13 19.88
CA PHE A 243 -0.35 8.40 18.59
C PHE A 243 0.26 9.62 17.90
N LYS A 244 0.61 10.66 18.66
CA LYS A 244 1.34 11.82 18.15
C LYS A 244 2.73 11.43 17.63
N SER A 245 3.49 10.64 18.37
CA SER A 245 4.80 10.14 17.94
C SER A 245 4.70 9.31 16.66
N TYR A 246 3.72 8.40 16.55
CA TYR A 246 3.47 7.64 15.33
C TYR A 246 3.11 8.55 14.15
N TYR A 247 2.27 9.57 14.37
CA TYR A 247 1.90 10.54 13.34
C TYR A 247 3.13 11.28 12.79
N GLU A 248 3.92 11.87 13.67
CA GLU A 248 5.07 12.71 13.28
C GLU A 248 6.21 11.90 12.66
N LEU A 249 6.50 10.71 13.20
CA LEU A 249 7.66 9.91 12.78
C LEU A 249 7.35 8.95 11.64
N VAL A 250 6.13 8.42 11.57
CA VAL A 250 5.75 7.38 10.60
C VAL A 250 4.83 7.93 9.53
N VAL A 251 3.67 8.47 9.91
CA VAL A 251 2.65 8.93 8.94
C VAL A 251 3.23 10.03 8.08
N ARG A 252 3.80 11.10 8.67
CA ARG A 252 4.39 12.20 7.91
C ARG A 252 5.57 11.79 7.05
N ALA A 253 6.42 10.88 7.51
CA ALA A 253 7.52 10.36 6.70
C ALA A 253 6.98 9.60 5.46
N ARG A 254 5.97 8.74 5.65
CA ARG A 254 5.30 8.03 4.55
C ARG A 254 4.57 8.99 3.61
N MET A 255 3.97 10.06 4.13
CA MET A 255 3.36 11.11 3.32
C MET A 255 4.37 11.83 2.42
N LEU A 256 5.53 12.21 2.95
CA LEU A 256 6.61 12.82 2.17
C LEU A 256 7.10 11.87 1.06
N ALA A 257 7.07 10.57 1.32
CA ALA A 257 7.38 9.55 0.32
C ALA A 257 6.21 9.22 -0.63
N ALA A 258 4.97 9.68 -0.36
CA ALA A 258 3.79 9.25 -1.10
C ALA A 258 3.88 9.56 -2.59
N SER A 259 4.47 10.70 -2.97
CA SER A 259 4.60 11.09 -4.38
C SER A 259 5.62 10.27 -5.19
N SER A 260 6.38 9.37 -4.54
CA SER A 260 7.44 8.61 -5.23
C SER A 260 6.96 7.34 -5.92
N SER A 261 5.85 6.74 -5.49
CA SER A 261 5.25 5.56 -6.13
C SER A 261 3.84 5.30 -5.63
N CYS A 262 3.03 4.57 -6.41
CA CYS A 262 1.71 4.13 -5.94
C CYS A 262 1.80 3.28 -4.66
N ALA A 263 2.82 2.44 -4.54
CA ALA A 263 3.04 1.63 -3.34
C ALA A 263 3.24 2.50 -2.10
N ASN A 264 4.06 3.56 -2.22
CA ASN A 264 4.30 4.50 -1.12
C ASN A 264 3.07 5.35 -0.80
N ALA A 265 2.32 5.81 -1.81
CA ALA A 265 1.07 6.53 -1.57
C ALA A 265 0.00 5.66 -0.91
N THR A 266 -0.12 4.41 -1.36
CA THR A 266 -1.04 3.42 -0.76
C THR A 266 -0.65 3.12 0.68
N LEU A 267 0.66 2.97 0.95
CA LEU A 267 1.16 2.77 2.31
C LEU A 267 0.87 3.98 3.20
N ALA A 268 1.14 5.21 2.74
CA ALA A 268 0.83 6.43 3.47
C ALA A 268 -0.67 6.55 3.81
N LEU A 269 -1.54 6.25 2.84
CA LEU A 269 -2.98 6.23 3.04
C LEU A 269 -3.40 5.21 4.10
N LYS A 270 -2.88 3.98 4.01
CA LYS A 270 -3.18 2.91 4.98
C LYS A 270 -2.78 3.31 6.39
N SER A 271 -1.58 3.85 6.58
CA SER A 271 -1.07 4.29 7.89
C SER A 271 -1.90 5.42 8.48
N TYR A 272 -2.30 6.39 7.65
CA TYR A 272 -3.15 7.49 8.08
C TYR A 272 -4.53 6.97 8.52
N LEU A 273 -5.21 6.18 7.67
CA LEU A 273 -6.53 5.62 7.99
C LEU A 273 -6.49 4.73 9.23
N TRP A 274 -5.44 3.93 9.37
CA TRP A 274 -5.25 3.09 10.54
C TRP A 274 -5.16 3.92 11.83
N LEU A 275 -4.44 5.05 11.81
CA LEU A 275 -4.35 5.95 12.95
C LEU A 275 -5.67 6.67 13.24
N GLU A 276 -6.35 7.19 12.21
CA GLU A 276 -7.69 7.79 12.34
C GLU A 276 -8.65 6.84 13.04
N ARG A 277 -8.56 5.56 12.70
CA ARG A 277 -9.39 4.53 13.31
C ARG A 277 -9.14 4.39 14.81
N GLN A 278 -7.88 4.48 15.27
CA GLN A 278 -7.59 4.43 16.70
C GLN A 278 -8.18 5.63 17.45
N TYR A 279 -8.13 6.83 16.86
CA TYR A 279 -8.79 8.01 17.44
C TYR A 279 -10.31 7.84 17.51
N GLN A 280 -10.94 7.28 16.46
CA GLN A 280 -12.38 6.99 16.46
C GLN A 280 -12.79 5.99 17.56
N ILE A 281 -11.97 4.97 17.83
CA ILE A 281 -12.21 4.00 18.91
C ILE A 281 -12.21 4.70 20.27
N LEU A 282 -11.32 5.68 20.46
CA LEU A 282 -11.29 6.53 21.65
C LEU A 282 -12.40 7.59 21.69
N GLY A 283 -13.24 7.67 20.66
CA GLY A 283 -14.34 8.63 20.57
C GLY A 283 -13.89 10.08 20.32
N THR A 284 -12.71 10.27 19.72
CA THR A 284 -12.14 11.58 19.39
C THR A 284 -11.76 11.65 17.92
N THR A 285 -11.48 12.86 17.44
CA THR A 285 -10.86 13.11 16.12
C THR A 285 -9.34 13.21 16.26
N ASN A 286 -8.61 13.02 15.15
CA ASN A 286 -7.17 13.23 15.12
C ASN A 286 -6.81 14.71 15.36
N PRO A 287 -6.12 15.04 16.47
CA PRO A 287 -5.74 16.42 16.76
C PRO A 287 -4.56 16.91 15.90
N ASN A 288 -3.84 16.02 15.23
CA ASN A 288 -2.67 16.36 14.41
C ASN A 288 -3.04 16.78 12.98
N ASP A 289 -4.25 16.46 12.52
CA ASP A 289 -4.81 16.91 11.24
C ASP A 289 -6.27 17.37 11.37
N PRO A 290 -6.55 18.42 12.16
CA PRO A 290 -7.92 18.82 12.50
C PRO A 290 -8.76 19.28 11.30
N ASN A 291 -8.10 19.62 10.18
CA ASN A 291 -8.76 20.12 8.96
C ASN A 291 -8.67 19.14 7.79
N GLY A 292 -8.09 17.94 7.97
CA GLY A 292 -7.90 16.98 6.88
C GLY A 292 -6.93 17.46 5.79
N THR A 293 -6.01 18.37 6.10
CA THR A 293 -5.03 18.90 5.14
C THR A 293 -4.09 17.80 4.70
N ASP A 294 -3.60 17.02 5.66
CA ASP A 294 -2.65 15.94 5.44
C ASP A 294 -3.34 14.75 4.75
N TRP A 295 -4.59 14.45 5.13
CA TRP A 295 -5.47 13.54 4.38
C TRP A 295 -5.60 13.90 2.89
N ASN A 296 -5.96 15.16 2.60
CA ASN A 296 -6.15 15.63 1.22
C ASN A 296 -4.85 15.57 0.43
N ALA A 297 -3.70 15.84 1.06
CA ALA A 297 -2.39 15.72 0.44
C ALA A 297 -2.07 14.25 0.07
N ILE A 298 -2.36 13.30 0.95
CA ILE A 298 -2.19 11.86 0.66
C ILE A 298 -3.09 11.43 -0.50
N LEU A 299 -4.38 11.81 -0.48
CA LEU A 299 -5.29 11.47 -1.56
C LEU A 299 -4.81 12.03 -2.90
N LYS A 300 -4.39 13.30 -2.93
CA LYS A 300 -3.82 13.92 -4.14
C LYS A 300 -2.57 13.19 -4.62
N ALA A 301 -1.66 12.81 -3.72
CA ALA A 301 -0.46 12.06 -4.06
C ALA A 301 -0.79 10.65 -4.57
N LYS A 302 -1.77 9.98 -3.94
CA LYS A 302 -2.27 8.68 -4.38
C LYS A 302 -2.93 8.77 -5.74
N ASP A 303 -3.76 9.77 -5.99
CA ASP A 303 -4.34 9.95 -7.32
C ASP A 303 -3.21 10.19 -8.34
N ALA A 304 -2.29 11.11 -8.08
CA ALA A 304 -1.16 11.35 -8.98
C ALA A 304 -0.30 10.10 -9.27
N THR A 305 -0.09 9.22 -8.29
CA THR A 305 0.86 8.08 -8.41
C THR A 305 0.21 6.72 -8.67
N CYS A 306 -1.03 6.51 -8.22
CA CYS A 306 -1.81 5.28 -8.41
C CYS A 306 -2.86 5.39 -9.51
N THR A 307 -3.23 6.61 -9.93
CA THR A 307 -4.08 6.81 -11.12
C THR A 307 -3.29 7.20 -12.36
N GLY A 308 -1.96 7.34 -12.26
CA GLY A 308 -1.06 7.40 -13.41
C GLY A 308 -0.50 6.02 -13.77
N GLY A 309 -0.72 5.44 -14.94
CA GLY A 309 -1.35 5.94 -16.15
C GLY A 309 -1.06 4.91 -17.23
N ASN A 310 -1.83 3.82 -17.27
CA ASN A 310 -1.86 2.97 -18.44
C ASN A 310 -2.61 3.74 -19.52
N VAL A 311 -1.86 4.42 -20.38
CA VAL A 311 -2.46 5.13 -21.51
C VAL A 311 -2.74 4.10 -22.58
N ALA A 312 -4.02 3.77 -22.77
CA ALA A 312 -4.42 2.87 -23.83
C ALA A 312 -4.77 3.67 -25.09
N GLY A 313 -4.36 3.21 -26.26
CA GLY A 313 -4.67 3.89 -27.51
C GLY A 313 -4.71 2.94 -28.68
N ASN A 314 -5.51 3.29 -29.66
CA ASN A 314 -5.52 2.69 -30.97
C ASN A 314 -4.76 3.64 -31.90
N LEU A 315 -3.64 3.15 -32.39
CA LEU A 315 -2.92 3.74 -33.50
C LEU A 315 -3.48 3.14 -34.80
N GLN A 316 -3.75 3.98 -35.78
CA GLN A 316 -3.92 3.60 -37.19
C GLN A 316 -2.73 4.16 -37.95
N PHE A 317 -2.13 3.38 -38.84
CA PHE A 317 -0.98 3.84 -39.61
C PHE A 317 -0.99 3.31 -41.04
N VAL A 318 -0.43 4.12 -41.94
CA VAL A 318 -0.12 3.77 -43.32
C VAL A 318 1.30 4.25 -43.62
N GLN A 319 2.18 3.32 -43.95
CA GLN A 319 3.55 3.57 -44.36
C GLN A 319 3.72 3.18 -45.83
N THR A 320 4.43 4.00 -46.59
CA THR A 320 4.79 3.71 -47.99
C THR A 320 6.30 3.75 -48.12
N ASP A 321 6.91 2.70 -48.68
CA ASP A 321 8.33 2.67 -49.02
C ASP A 321 8.53 3.32 -50.41
N ALA A 322 9.43 4.30 -50.49
CA ALA A 322 9.72 5.03 -51.72
C ALA A 322 10.57 4.21 -52.71
N ALA A 323 11.33 3.21 -52.23
CA ALA A 323 12.23 2.43 -53.06
C ALA A 323 11.51 1.38 -53.91
N ASP A 324 10.46 0.76 -53.38
CA ASP A 324 9.73 -0.30 -54.07
C ASP A 324 8.20 -0.11 -54.13
N GLY A 325 7.69 1.01 -53.60
CA GLY A 325 6.26 1.32 -53.59
C GLY A 325 5.44 0.39 -52.69
N SER A 326 6.08 -0.40 -51.84
CA SER A 326 5.37 -1.24 -50.88
C SER A 326 4.60 -0.38 -49.88
N THR A 327 3.44 -0.88 -49.48
CA THR A 327 2.56 -0.20 -48.54
C THR A 327 2.27 -1.12 -47.37
N VAL A 328 2.38 -0.58 -46.16
CA VAL A 328 2.02 -1.24 -44.92
C VAL A 328 0.93 -0.42 -44.28
N SER A 329 -0.27 -0.99 -44.14
CA SER A 329 -1.40 -0.33 -43.49
C SER A 329 -1.92 -1.20 -42.36
N GLY A 330 -2.16 -0.60 -41.20
CA GLY A 330 -2.57 -1.37 -40.05
C GLY A 330 -2.97 -0.55 -38.86
N SER A 331 -3.15 -1.25 -37.75
CA SER A 331 -3.43 -0.67 -36.45
C SER A 331 -2.53 -1.26 -35.38
N ALA A 332 -2.34 -0.52 -34.29
CA ALA A 332 -1.74 -1.04 -33.08
C ALA A 332 -2.62 -0.70 -31.89
N LYS A 333 -2.86 -1.69 -31.02
CA LYS A 333 -3.42 -1.45 -29.69
C LYS A 333 -2.27 -1.33 -28.72
N VAL A 334 -2.11 -0.17 -28.12
CA VAL A 334 -0.95 0.15 -27.29
C VAL A 334 -1.42 0.54 -25.90
N THR A 335 -0.78 -0.03 -24.88
CA THR A 335 -0.89 0.43 -23.50
C THR A 335 0.48 0.94 -23.07
N TRP A 336 0.59 2.22 -22.74
CA TRP A 336 1.81 2.83 -22.23
C TRP A 336 1.82 2.80 -20.72
N THR A 337 2.84 2.22 -20.11
CA THR A 337 3.01 2.18 -18.66
C THR A 337 4.15 3.11 -18.26
N LEU A 338 3.93 3.94 -17.23
CA LEU A 338 4.95 4.84 -16.71
C LEU A 338 6.22 4.07 -16.36
N HIS A 339 7.36 4.51 -16.91
CA HIS A 339 8.67 3.92 -16.65
C HIS A 339 9.47 4.77 -15.66
N THR A 340 9.73 6.04 -16.01
CA THR A 340 10.43 6.99 -15.13
C THR A 340 9.84 8.38 -15.28
N SER A 341 9.85 9.17 -14.20
CA SER A 341 9.44 10.57 -14.21
C SER A 341 10.55 11.41 -13.57
N GLY A 342 11.03 12.41 -14.31
CA GLY A 342 12.09 13.33 -13.89
C GLY A 342 11.69 14.79 -14.07
N SER A 343 12.60 15.69 -13.70
CA SER A 343 12.39 17.15 -13.83
C SER A 343 12.41 17.62 -15.29
N ASP A 344 13.09 16.91 -16.19
CA ASP A 344 13.25 17.26 -17.60
C ASP A 344 12.18 16.57 -18.48
N PHE A 345 11.94 15.28 -18.25
CA PHE A 345 11.00 14.48 -19.03
C PHE A 345 10.39 13.33 -18.22
N THR A 346 9.31 12.75 -18.74
CA THR A 346 8.68 11.52 -18.27
C THR A 346 8.68 10.48 -19.39
N THR A 347 9.04 9.23 -19.08
CA THR A 347 9.08 8.13 -20.06
C THR A 347 8.07 7.04 -19.73
N TYR A 348 7.54 6.43 -20.78
CA TYR A 348 6.60 5.31 -20.71
C TYR A 348 7.02 4.18 -21.65
N TRP A 349 6.73 2.95 -21.25
CA TRP A 349 6.98 1.74 -22.04
C TRP A 349 5.68 1.21 -22.67
N PRO A 350 5.67 0.87 -23.97
CA PRO A 350 4.49 0.33 -24.63
C PRO A 350 4.38 -1.18 -24.42
N THR A 351 3.14 -1.65 -24.35
CA THR A 351 2.77 -3.06 -24.49
C THR A 351 1.59 -3.16 -25.46
N GLY A 352 1.43 -4.30 -26.13
CA GLY A 352 0.32 -4.54 -27.03
C GLY A 352 0.71 -5.22 -28.34
N THR A 353 -0.10 -5.03 -29.37
CA THR A 353 0.06 -5.74 -30.66
C THR A 353 -0.16 -4.81 -31.85
N PHE A 354 0.67 -5.02 -32.87
CA PHE A 354 0.44 -4.57 -34.24
C PHE A 354 -0.44 -5.56 -34.98
N THR A 355 -1.30 -5.04 -35.86
CA THR A 355 -2.06 -5.79 -36.85
C THR A 355 -1.97 -5.03 -38.18
N ALA A 356 -1.36 -5.61 -39.20
CA ALA A 356 -1.08 -4.90 -40.45
C ALA A 356 -1.24 -5.78 -41.69
N ASP A 357 -1.63 -5.15 -42.79
CA ASP A 357 -1.57 -5.68 -44.14
C ASP A 357 -0.34 -5.12 -44.84
N ILE A 358 0.52 -6.00 -45.34
CA ILE A 358 1.74 -5.66 -46.07
C ILE A 358 1.51 -5.99 -47.55
N THR A 359 1.54 -4.96 -48.40
CA THR A 359 1.33 -5.08 -49.84
C THR A 359 2.58 -4.62 -50.59
N ARG A 360 2.99 -5.41 -51.59
CA ARG A 360 4.16 -5.15 -52.42
C ARG A 360 3.84 -5.46 -53.88
N ALA A 361 4.49 -4.74 -54.79
CA ALA A 361 4.39 -5.04 -56.22
C ALA A 361 4.79 -6.50 -56.50
N ASP A 362 3.97 -7.18 -57.31
CA ASP A 362 4.17 -8.58 -57.74
C ASP A 362 4.16 -9.62 -56.60
N CYS A 363 3.65 -9.29 -55.41
CA CYS A 363 3.46 -10.23 -54.31
C CYS A 363 2.01 -10.21 -53.79
N ASP A 364 1.58 -11.29 -53.16
CA ASP A 364 0.32 -11.33 -52.44
C ASP A 364 0.39 -10.50 -51.14
N THR A 365 -0.72 -9.85 -50.77
CA THR A 365 -0.83 -9.13 -49.50
C THR A 365 -0.77 -10.11 -48.33
N VAL A 366 0.04 -9.79 -47.32
CA VAL A 366 0.18 -10.60 -46.12
C VAL A 366 -0.41 -9.87 -44.92
N HIS A 367 -1.33 -10.52 -44.22
CA HIS A 367 -1.86 -10.06 -42.94
C HIS A 367 -1.01 -10.60 -41.79
N VAL A 368 -0.53 -9.71 -40.91
CA VAL A 368 0.34 -10.07 -39.78
C VAL A 368 -0.19 -9.49 -38.48
N THR A 369 0.00 -10.23 -37.40
CA THR A 369 -0.19 -9.73 -36.02
C THR A 369 1.07 -10.01 -35.23
N GLN A 370 1.69 -8.97 -34.66
CA GLN A 370 2.97 -9.08 -33.96
C GLN A 370 2.94 -8.29 -32.65
N PRO A 371 3.53 -8.81 -31.56
CA PRO A 371 3.64 -8.07 -30.32
C PRO A 371 4.60 -6.88 -30.47
N ILE A 372 4.34 -5.82 -29.72
CA ILE A 372 5.24 -4.67 -29.59
C ILE A 372 6.47 -5.11 -28.79
N GLY A 373 7.67 -4.80 -29.31
CA GLY A 373 8.94 -5.08 -28.68
C GLY A 373 9.24 -4.13 -27.51
N LEU A 374 9.81 -4.67 -26.43
CA LEU A 374 10.27 -3.90 -25.28
C LEU A 374 11.69 -3.39 -25.49
N VAL A 375 11.99 -2.21 -24.96
CA VAL A 375 13.37 -1.72 -24.84
C VAL A 375 14.03 -2.53 -23.72
N THR A 376 15.08 -3.29 -24.03
CA THR A 376 15.95 -3.87 -22.99
C THR A 376 17.23 -3.03 -22.87
N PRO A 377 17.97 -3.11 -21.76
CA PRO A 377 19.27 -2.41 -21.61
C PRO A 377 20.30 -2.77 -22.69
N THR A 378 20.06 -3.83 -23.46
CA THR A 378 20.93 -4.36 -24.51
C THR A 378 20.38 -4.20 -25.91
N THR A 379 19.16 -3.66 -26.09
CA THR A 379 18.52 -3.50 -27.42
C THR A 379 17.98 -2.08 -27.59
N THR A 380 18.40 -1.42 -28.67
CA THR A 380 17.88 -0.11 -29.10
C THR A 380 16.57 -0.20 -29.90
N ASP A 381 15.98 -1.40 -29.98
CA ASP A 381 14.92 -1.74 -30.92
C ASP A 381 13.51 -1.81 -30.31
N GLY A 382 13.32 -1.28 -29.10
CA GLY A 382 12.01 -1.27 -28.43
C GLY A 382 11.24 0.04 -28.59
N GLY A 383 9.94 0.00 -28.26
CA GLY A 383 9.12 1.20 -28.24
C GLY A 383 9.24 2.03 -26.94
N GLN A 384 9.02 3.35 -27.04
CA GLN A 384 9.00 4.28 -25.90
C GLN A 384 8.15 5.52 -26.21
N LEU A 385 7.55 6.13 -25.19
CA LEU A 385 6.92 7.46 -25.25
C LEU A 385 7.65 8.37 -24.27
N VAL A 386 8.01 9.57 -24.72
CA VAL A 386 8.70 10.59 -23.95
C VAL A 386 7.85 11.86 -23.96
N LEU A 387 7.56 12.38 -22.78
CA LEU A 387 6.90 13.67 -22.57
C LEU A 387 7.92 14.64 -22.00
N TYR A 388 8.18 15.73 -22.70
CA TYR A 388 9.12 16.77 -22.27
C TYR A 388 8.40 17.83 -21.46
N ASN A 389 8.86 18.06 -20.24
CA ASN A 389 8.23 19.01 -19.32
C ASN A 389 8.45 20.46 -19.80
N SER A 390 7.69 21.41 -19.23
CA SER A 390 7.85 22.84 -19.52
C SER A 390 9.25 23.38 -19.21
N THR A 391 9.98 22.70 -18.33
CA THR A 391 11.34 23.01 -17.90
C THR A 391 12.41 22.32 -18.75
N SER A 392 12.02 21.53 -19.76
CA SER A 392 12.97 20.83 -20.59
C SER A 392 13.85 21.79 -21.39
N THR A 393 15.15 21.52 -21.42
CA THR A 393 16.11 22.30 -22.22
C THR A 393 16.18 21.82 -23.67
N PHE A 394 15.62 20.63 -23.95
CA PHE A 394 15.63 20.02 -25.27
C PHE A 394 14.43 20.47 -26.12
N SER A 395 13.20 20.23 -25.64
CA SER A 395 11.98 20.59 -26.37
C SER A 395 10.80 20.77 -25.39
N PRO A 396 10.72 21.91 -24.68
CA PRO A 396 9.75 22.09 -23.61
C PRO A 396 8.29 22.04 -24.10
N ASN A 397 7.43 21.36 -23.34
CA ASN A 397 6.03 21.12 -23.65
C ASN A 397 5.82 20.39 -24.98
N THR A 398 6.56 19.31 -25.21
CA THR A 398 6.42 18.49 -26.42
C THR A 398 6.43 17.00 -26.11
N HIS A 399 6.12 16.16 -27.09
CA HIS A 399 6.19 14.70 -26.94
C HIS A 399 6.81 14.01 -28.17
N ALA A 400 7.36 12.82 -27.93
CA ALA A 400 7.89 11.94 -28.96
C ALA A 400 7.58 10.48 -28.62
N PHE A 401 7.33 9.63 -29.61
CA PHE A 401 7.24 8.20 -29.37
C PHE A 401 7.80 7.36 -30.50
N LEU A 402 8.17 6.14 -30.16
CA LEU A 402 8.68 5.09 -31.02
C LEU A 402 7.89 3.82 -30.69
N LEU A 403 7.40 3.13 -31.69
CA LEU A 403 6.85 1.79 -31.55
C LEU A 403 7.54 0.86 -32.53
N ARG A 404 7.93 -0.32 -32.06
CA ARG A 404 8.50 -1.38 -32.89
C ARG A 404 7.88 -2.71 -32.53
N SER A 405 7.63 -3.57 -33.51
CA SER A 405 7.28 -4.96 -33.23
C SER A 405 8.53 -5.76 -32.86
N VAL A 406 8.34 -6.96 -32.29
CA VAL A 406 9.41 -7.97 -32.27
C VAL A 406 9.88 -8.30 -33.70
N LEU A 407 11.14 -8.71 -33.84
CA LEU A 407 11.69 -9.18 -35.11
C LEU A 407 11.11 -10.56 -35.47
N TRP A 408 10.75 -10.74 -36.74
CA TRP A 408 10.31 -12.03 -37.26
C TRP A 408 10.73 -12.27 -38.71
N ASN A 409 10.64 -13.50 -39.19
CA ASN A 409 10.85 -13.81 -40.60
C ASN A 409 9.51 -13.74 -41.35
N GLN A 410 9.39 -12.84 -42.31
CA GLN A 410 8.19 -12.69 -43.13
C GLN A 410 8.34 -13.46 -44.45
N THR A 411 7.31 -14.17 -44.90
CA THR A 411 7.31 -14.84 -46.21
C THR A 411 6.22 -14.25 -47.10
N PHE A 412 6.57 -13.91 -48.33
CA PHE A 412 5.65 -13.45 -49.37
C PHE A 412 5.56 -14.48 -50.50
N GLN A 413 4.42 -14.53 -51.18
CA GLN A 413 4.28 -15.27 -52.43
C GLN A 413 4.37 -14.27 -53.58
N CYS A 414 5.42 -14.36 -54.41
CA CYS A 414 5.72 -13.37 -55.43
C CYS A 414 5.92 -13.97 -56.83
N GLY A 415 5.73 -13.19 -57.89
CA GLY A 415 5.97 -13.59 -59.28
C GLY A 415 4.87 -14.45 -59.90
N ASN A 416 5.11 -14.92 -61.14
CA ASN A 416 4.23 -15.85 -61.86
C ASN A 416 5.06 -16.96 -62.55
N PRO A 417 5.04 -18.22 -62.06
CA PRO A 417 4.23 -18.73 -60.96
C PRO A 417 4.68 -18.18 -59.59
N ARG A 418 3.75 -18.14 -58.63
CA ARG A 418 4.02 -17.67 -57.27
C ARG A 418 5.11 -18.51 -56.59
N GLN A 419 6.16 -17.86 -56.10
CA GLN A 419 7.26 -18.47 -55.36
C GLN A 419 7.41 -17.81 -53.97
N PRO A 420 7.74 -18.58 -52.92
CA PRO A 420 7.98 -18.04 -51.59
C PRO A 420 9.28 -17.23 -51.55
N VAL A 421 9.19 -15.99 -51.08
CA VAL A 421 10.34 -15.11 -50.81
C VAL A 421 10.39 -14.81 -49.32
N VAL A 422 11.45 -15.23 -48.64
CA VAL A 422 11.64 -15.05 -47.19
C VAL A 422 12.46 -13.81 -46.90
N TRP A 423 11.97 -13.00 -45.96
CA TRP A 423 12.54 -11.76 -45.49
C TRP A 423 12.91 -11.92 -44.01
N PRO A 424 14.20 -12.11 -43.70
CA PRO A 424 14.62 -12.30 -42.32
C PRO A 424 14.59 -10.97 -41.55
N ASN A 425 14.36 -11.04 -40.24
CA ASN A 425 14.46 -9.89 -39.32
C ASN A 425 13.57 -8.70 -39.68
N TYR A 426 12.37 -8.97 -40.17
CA TYR A 426 11.36 -7.97 -40.44
C TYR A 426 10.77 -7.43 -39.12
N HIS A 427 10.50 -6.12 -39.06
CA HIS A 427 9.76 -5.48 -37.98
C HIS A 427 8.86 -4.36 -38.52
N LEU A 428 7.75 -4.12 -37.84
CA LEU A 428 6.91 -2.93 -38.04
C LEU A 428 7.40 -1.84 -37.12
N TRP A 429 7.38 -0.60 -37.58
CA TRP A 429 7.76 0.54 -36.77
C TRP A 429 6.94 1.78 -37.09
N VAL A 430 6.69 2.61 -36.07
CA VAL A 430 5.99 3.89 -36.18
C VAL A 430 6.64 4.87 -35.22
N ASP A 431 7.13 5.98 -35.75
CA ASP A 431 7.92 6.96 -35.00
C ASP A 431 7.32 8.37 -35.14
N VAL A 432 7.20 9.08 -34.03
CA VAL A 432 6.72 10.47 -33.93
C VAL A 432 7.75 11.28 -33.16
N GLY A 433 8.11 12.46 -33.68
CA GLY A 433 9.14 13.34 -33.12
C GLY A 433 10.56 13.10 -33.65
N THR A 434 10.79 12.06 -34.46
CA THR A 434 12.09 11.76 -35.09
C THR A 434 12.12 12.07 -36.60
N CYS A 435 11.04 12.62 -37.15
CA CYS A 435 10.97 13.04 -38.55
C CYS A 435 11.96 14.20 -38.82
N LEU A 436 12.41 14.37 -40.07
CA LEU A 436 13.49 15.30 -40.48
C LEU A 436 13.34 16.78 -40.06
N THR A 437 12.17 17.19 -39.59
CA THR A 437 11.93 18.53 -39.01
C THR A 437 11.79 18.40 -37.50
N PRO A 438 12.53 19.19 -36.68
CA PRO A 438 12.54 19.10 -35.22
C PRO A 438 11.25 19.62 -34.56
N ASP A 439 10.12 19.58 -35.28
CA ASP A 439 8.82 20.03 -34.79
C ASP A 439 8.18 18.88 -34.01
N TYR A 440 8.66 18.69 -32.78
CA TYR A 440 8.00 17.80 -31.84
C TYR A 440 6.57 18.30 -31.62
N PRO A 441 5.56 17.40 -31.67
CA PRO A 441 4.20 17.72 -31.29
C PRO A 441 4.13 18.47 -29.96
N PRO A 442 3.36 19.57 -29.85
CA PRO A 442 3.13 20.20 -28.55
C PRO A 442 2.40 19.23 -27.61
N TYR A 443 2.74 19.32 -26.33
CA TYR A 443 2.12 18.60 -25.23
C TYR A 443 1.91 19.57 -24.08
N THR A 444 0.64 19.91 -23.82
CA THR A 444 0.23 20.65 -22.63
C THR A 444 -0.72 19.84 -21.74
N ASP A 445 -1.45 18.90 -22.35
CA ASP A 445 -2.32 17.94 -21.66
C ASP A 445 -2.51 16.67 -22.52
N ALA A 446 -3.20 15.71 -21.92
CA ALA A 446 -3.69 14.47 -22.50
C ALA A 446 -4.38 14.58 -23.86
N ALA A 447 -5.28 15.55 -24.01
CA ALA A 447 -6.14 15.70 -25.18
C ALA A 447 -5.33 16.12 -26.41
N ASN A 448 -4.18 16.78 -26.19
CA ASN A 448 -3.26 17.20 -27.24
C ASN A 448 -2.36 16.07 -27.78
N LEU A 449 -2.38 14.88 -27.17
CA LEU A 449 -1.71 13.70 -27.75
C LEU A 449 -2.53 13.07 -28.88
N THR A 450 -3.86 13.21 -28.86
CA THR A 450 -4.75 12.71 -29.90
C THR A 450 -4.58 13.52 -31.18
N GLY A 451 -4.45 12.86 -32.32
CA GLY A 451 -4.35 13.56 -33.60
C GLY A 451 -3.89 12.71 -34.77
N ALA A 452 -3.88 13.33 -35.95
CA ALA A 452 -3.31 12.77 -37.17
C ALA A 452 -1.94 13.39 -37.43
N TRP A 453 -0.99 12.55 -37.82
CA TRP A 453 0.41 12.87 -38.04
C TRP A 453 0.85 12.34 -39.39
N ALA A 454 1.54 13.17 -40.16
CA ALA A 454 2.10 12.77 -41.45
C ALA A 454 3.54 13.24 -41.54
N CYS A 455 4.47 12.37 -41.94
CA CYS A 455 5.85 12.79 -42.15
C CYS A 455 6.58 11.97 -43.22
N ALA A 456 7.65 12.54 -43.77
CA ALA A 456 8.55 11.87 -44.68
C ALA A 456 9.63 11.10 -43.88
N LEU A 457 9.84 9.84 -44.24
CA LEU A 457 10.85 8.98 -43.63
C LEU A 457 12.18 9.16 -44.38
N SER A 458 13.27 9.45 -43.66
CA SER A 458 14.60 9.60 -44.24
C SER A 458 15.71 9.14 -43.30
N LEU A 459 16.75 8.52 -43.86
CA LEU A 459 17.92 8.05 -43.13
C LEU A 459 19.19 8.59 -43.83
N GLY A 460 19.97 9.41 -43.14
CA GLY A 460 21.17 10.03 -43.75
C GLY A 460 20.87 10.99 -44.91
N GLY A 461 19.69 11.62 -44.93
CA GLY A 461 19.30 12.63 -45.93
C GLY A 461 18.61 12.09 -47.18
N ASN A 462 18.43 10.77 -47.30
CA ASN A 462 17.69 10.15 -48.41
C ASN A 462 16.26 9.83 -47.97
N LEU A 463 15.27 10.20 -48.80
CA LEU A 463 13.87 9.85 -48.60
C LEU A 463 13.64 8.36 -48.87
N PHE A 464 13.18 7.63 -47.85
CA PHE A 464 12.84 6.21 -47.93
C PHE A 464 11.34 5.95 -47.90
N GLY A 465 10.50 6.95 -47.64
CA GLY A 465 9.07 6.73 -47.60
C GLY A 465 8.25 7.84 -46.97
N SER A 466 6.99 7.54 -46.71
CA SER A 466 6.07 8.39 -45.95
C SER A 466 5.34 7.58 -44.90
N LEU A 467 4.99 8.22 -43.79
CA LEU A 467 4.17 7.69 -42.71
C LEU A 467 2.99 8.62 -42.50
N ASN A 468 1.78 8.06 -42.49
CA ASN A 468 0.57 8.70 -41.98
C ASN A 468 0.07 7.88 -40.79
N ALA A 469 -0.11 8.51 -39.64
CA ALA A 469 -0.58 7.88 -38.42
C ALA A 469 -1.76 8.68 -37.83
N THR A 470 -2.70 8.01 -37.19
CA THR A 470 -3.76 8.67 -36.40
C THR A 470 -3.88 7.93 -35.08
N TRP A 471 -3.91 8.69 -34.00
CA TRP A 471 -3.92 8.14 -32.66
C TRP A 471 -5.07 8.73 -31.83
N ASP A 472 -5.80 7.87 -31.10
CA ASP A 472 -6.99 8.25 -30.32
C ASP A 472 -6.79 8.45 -28.80
N PHE A 473 -5.62 8.08 -28.24
CA PHE A 473 -5.10 8.30 -26.88
C PHE A 473 -6.24 8.33 -25.86
N LYS A 474 -6.70 7.14 -25.45
CA LYS A 474 -7.76 6.99 -24.46
C LYS A 474 -7.16 6.92 -23.06
N ASP A 475 -7.94 7.41 -22.10
CA ASP A 475 -7.66 7.29 -20.67
C ASP A 475 -6.35 7.94 -20.21
N PHE A 476 -5.82 8.90 -20.98
CA PHE A 476 -4.75 9.79 -20.54
C PHE A 476 -5.38 10.84 -19.62
N LYS A 477 -5.14 10.78 -18.31
CA LYS A 477 -5.65 11.73 -17.32
C LYS A 477 -4.52 12.38 -16.55
#